data_AF-A0AAJ0APN6-F1
#
_entry.id   AF-A0AAJ0APN6-F1
#
_cell.length_a   1.000
_cell.length_b   1.000
_cell.length_c   1.000
_cell.angle_alpha   90.00
_cell.angle_beta   90.00
_cell.angle_gamma   90.00
#
_symmetry.space_group_name_H-M   'P 1'
#
loop_
_entity.id
_entity.type
_entity.pdbx_description
1 polymer ?
#
loop_
_entity_poly.entity_id
_entity_poly.type
_entity_poly.pdbx_seq_one_letter_code
_entity_poly.pdbx_strand_id
1 'polypeptide(L)'
;MELSSGLEQISITSPVLENRAGSLPRSFDVGAARDVIACILLRASRQDLNNKRNRFVPRGSLMSQFNYENVSSFLRTFISSDETKVADVAHFVTPNEQEQCLCDDALCTGLRIIFATLFLLGKQEVILKIYQSPVHICDGAWPCSDPTSPTYFSRAAEALREVLQALNAHDEELFHQLQWHMRSPYFSKSDPNTNKQAYHTLHDEITLPWSEINMQREILDGQVSFVQKMKIHGDHHDLLDAC
;
A
#
# COMPACT_ATOMS: atom_id res chain seq x y z
N MET A 1 3.30 -60.01 -65.30
CA MET A 1 4.37 -59.58 -64.39
C MET A 1 4.42 -58.07 -64.50
N GLU A 2 3.65 -57.38 -63.65
CA GLU A 2 3.48 -55.91 -63.55
C GLU A 2 2.55 -55.72 -62.32
N LEU A 3 3.12 -55.55 -61.12
CA LEU A 3 3.40 -54.28 -60.43
C LEU A 3 2.13 -53.51 -60.00
N SER A 4 1.66 -53.93 -58.82
CA SER A 4 1.09 -53.18 -57.68
C SER A 4 0.92 -51.66 -57.83
N SER A 5 -0.32 -51.18 -57.60
CA SER A 5 -0.54 -49.85 -57.01
C SER A 5 -1.43 -50.00 -55.77
N GLY A 6 -0.79 -49.99 -54.61
CA GLY A 6 -1.43 -49.76 -53.31
C GLY A 6 -1.44 -48.26 -53.04
N LEU A 7 -2.61 -47.71 -52.74
CA LEU A 7 -2.75 -46.40 -52.13
C LEU A 7 -3.31 -46.62 -50.73
N GLU A 8 -2.42 -46.50 -49.76
CA GLU A 8 -2.70 -46.52 -48.33
C GLU A 8 -3.57 -45.31 -47.95
N GLN A 9 -4.65 -45.57 -47.23
CA GLN A 9 -5.44 -44.55 -46.55
C GLN A 9 -4.66 -44.06 -45.33
N ILE A 10 -4.18 -42.82 -45.38
CA ILE A 10 -3.60 -42.14 -44.23
C ILE A 10 -4.75 -41.64 -43.35
N SER A 11 -4.97 -42.33 -42.23
CA SER A 11 -5.82 -41.87 -41.13
C SER A 11 -4.98 -40.98 -40.21
N ILE A 12 -5.29 -39.67 -40.16
CA ILE A 12 -4.65 -38.72 -39.25
C ILE A 12 -5.55 -38.53 -38.04
N THR A 13 -5.04 -39.00 -36.90
CA THR A 13 -5.54 -38.79 -35.55
C THR A 13 -5.51 -37.31 -35.15
N SER A 14 -6.51 -36.90 -34.36
CA SER A 14 -6.65 -35.57 -33.77
C SER A 14 -5.44 -35.14 -32.94
N PRO A 15 -5.29 -33.82 -32.72
CA PRO A 15 -4.91 -33.34 -31.41
C PRO A 15 -5.98 -32.43 -30.80
N VAL A 16 -6.11 -32.67 -29.50
CA VAL A 16 -6.83 -31.98 -28.44
C VAL A 16 -6.16 -30.63 -28.11
N LEU A 17 -6.93 -29.74 -27.47
CA LEU A 17 -6.56 -28.50 -26.76
C LEU A 17 -6.27 -27.25 -27.61
N GLU A 18 -7.32 -26.47 -27.87
CA GLU A 18 -7.18 -25.01 -27.95
C GLU A 18 -7.55 -24.37 -26.62
N ASN A 19 -6.49 -23.90 -25.95
CA ASN A 19 -6.51 -22.97 -24.84
C ASN A 19 -7.39 -21.76 -25.17
N ARG A 20 -8.52 -21.61 -24.46
CA ARG A 20 -9.19 -20.31 -24.37
C ARG A 20 -8.31 -19.40 -23.53
N ALA A 21 -7.57 -18.55 -24.21
CA ALA A 21 -6.89 -17.39 -23.66
C ALA A 21 -7.85 -16.63 -22.72
N GLY A 22 -7.44 -16.47 -21.46
CA GLY A 22 -8.07 -15.54 -20.55
C GLY A 22 -8.04 -14.16 -21.18
N SER A 23 -9.22 -13.59 -21.43
CA SER A 23 -9.36 -12.21 -21.88
C SER A 23 -8.71 -11.30 -20.84
N LEU A 24 -7.64 -10.60 -21.24
CA LEU A 24 -7.08 -9.52 -20.43
C LEU A 24 -8.22 -8.54 -20.05
N PRO A 25 -8.30 -8.09 -18.80
CA PRO A 25 -9.29 -7.10 -18.38
C PRO A 25 -9.25 -5.89 -19.33
N ARG A 26 -10.42 -5.41 -19.77
CA ARG A 26 -10.50 -4.20 -20.58
C ARG A 26 -9.87 -3.05 -19.80
N SER A 27 -8.80 -2.47 -20.35
CA SER A 27 -8.01 -1.37 -19.76
C SER A 27 -8.83 -0.15 -19.34
N PHE A 28 -10.05 0.00 -19.86
CA PHE A 28 -10.98 1.09 -19.52
C PHE A 28 -11.47 1.08 -18.07
N ASP A 29 -11.56 -0.09 -17.41
CA ASP A 29 -12.09 -0.18 -16.03
C ASP A 29 -11.00 0.12 -14.98
N VAL A 30 -9.79 -0.40 -15.22
CA VAL A 30 -8.65 -0.21 -14.32
C VAL A 30 -8.20 1.25 -14.25
N GLY A 31 -8.23 1.97 -15.38
CA GLY A 31 -7.90 3.39 -15.43
C GLY A 31 -8.85 4.24 -14.58
N ALA A 32 -10.16 4.01 -14.69
CA ALA A 32 -11.15 4.71 -13.89
C ALA A 32 -11.00 4.39 -12.39
N ALA A 33 -10.73 3.13 -12.03
CA ALA A 33 -10.45 2.75 -10.65
C ALA A 33 -9.22 3.46 -10.07
N ARG A 34 -8.16 3.64 -10.87
CA ARG A 34 -6.98 4.43 -10.46
C ARG A 34 -7.35 5.88 -10.16
N ASP A 35 -8.14 6.50 -11.02
CA ASP A 35 -8.59 7.89 -10.83
C ASP A 35 -9.44 8.03 -9.56
N VAL A 36 -10.28 7.02 -9.25
CA VAL A 36 -11.05 6.96 -8.01
C VAL A 36 -10.12 6.90 -6.80
N ILE A 37 -9.12 6.02 -6.78
CA ILE A 37 -8.13 5.93 -5.69
C ILE A 37 -7.39 7.25 -5.53
N ALA A 38 -6.93 7.86 -6.62
CA ALA A 38 -6.26 9.16 -6.59
C ALA A 38 -7.17 10.25 -5.98
N CYS A 39 -8.45 10.26 -6.35
CA CYS A 39 -9.44 11.20 -5.82
C CYS A 39 -9.73 10.95 -4.33
N ILE A 40 -9.81 9.69 -3.90
CA ILE A 40 -9.98 9.29 -2.49
C ILE A 40 -8.81 9.83 -1.67
N LEU A 41 -7.57 9.54 -2.08
CA LEU A 41 -6.38 9.95 -1.36
C LEU A 41 -6.23 11.47 -1.34
N LEU A 42 -6.50 12.15 -2.45
CA LEU A 42 -6.51 13.61 -2.51
C LEU A 42 -7.59 14.24 -1.62
N ARG A 43 -8.77 13.62 -1.50
CA ARG A 43 -9.84 14.11 -0.63
C ARG A 43 -9.47 13.91 0.84
N ALA A 44 -9.01 12.71 1.19
CA ALA A 44 -8.53 12.39 2.53
C ALA A 44 -7.39 13.33 2.93
N SER A 45 -6.47 13.62 2.00
CA SER A 45 -5.39 14.54 2.30
C SER A 45 -5.84 15.97 2.49
N ARG A 46 -6.88 16.42 1.78
CA ARG A 46 -7.43 17.78 1.91
C ARG A 46 -8.19 18.01 3.21
N GLN A 47 -8.73 16.97 3.83
CA GLN A 47 -9.45 17.09 5.10
C GLN A 47 -8.54 17.58 6.23
N ASP A 48 -7.22 17.40 6.10
CA ASP A 48 -6.23 17.79 7.11
C ASP A 48 -5.56 19.15 6.85
N LEU A 49 -6.03 19.95 5.86
CA LEU A 49 -5.23 21.07 5.37
C LEU A 49 -5.77 22.46 5.68
N ASN A 50 -5.09 23.07 6.67
CA ASN A 50 -4.73 24.49 6.68
C ASN A 50 -3.70 24.88 5.58
N ASN A 51 -3.15 23.93 4.79
CA ASN A 51 -2.15 24.22 3.73
C ASN A 51 -2.26 23.29 2.50
N LYS A 52 -2.48 23.85 1.30
CA LYS A 52 -2.63 23.12 0.01
C LYS A 52 -1.44 22.23 -0.40
N ARG A 53 -0.28 22.34 0.25
CA ARG A 53 0.93 21.58 -0.09
C ARG A 53 1.06 20.26 0.66
N ASN A 54 0.41 20.11 1.80
CA ASN A 54 0.59 18.94 2.63
C ASN A 54 -0.31 17.80 2.08
N ARG A 55 0.25 16.60 1.93
CA ARG A 55 -0.39 15.46 1.24
C ARG A 55 -0.66 14.29 2.16
N PHE A 56 -0.49 14.51 3.46
CA PHE A 56 -0.77 13.55 4.51
C PHE A 56 -2.14 12.91 4.35
N VAL A 57 -2.23 11.58 4.45
CA VAL A 57 -3.49 10.85 4.45
C VAL A 57 -3.71 10.24 5.84
N PRO A 58 -4.78 10.64 6.56
CA PRO A 58 -5.05 10.10 7.89
C PRO A 58 -5.25 8.59 7.89
N ARG A 59 -4.81 7.92 8.96
CA ARG A 59 -4.97 6.48 9.19
C ARG A 59 -6.43 6.05 9.13
N GLY A 60 -7.34 6.78 9.78
CA GLY A 60 -8.77 6.46 9.75
C GLY A 60 -9.37 6.62 8.35
N SER A 61 -8.86 7.55 7.55
CA SER A 61 -9.20 7.64 6.14
C SER A 61 -8.69 6.44 5.33
N LEU A 62 -7.45 6.01 5.53
CA LEU A 62 -6.94 4.79 4.88
C LEU A 62 -7.79 3.56 5.25
N MET A 63 -8.10 3.40 6.53
CA MET A 63 -8.91 2.28 7.03
C MET A 63 -10.33 2.28 6.46
N SER A 64 -11.00 3.43 6.44
CA SER A 64 -12.39 3.54 5.97
C SER A 64 -12.50 3.47 4.45
N GLN A 65 -11.55 4.05 3.71
CA GLN A 65 -11.61 4.12 2.25
C GLN A 65 -11.04 2.86 1.59
N PHE A 66 -10.08 2.19 2.22
CA PHE A 66 -9.55 0.89 1.78
C PHE A 66 -10.01 -0.22 2.74
N ASN A 67 -11.34 -0.30 2.90
CA ASN A 67 -12.01 -1.43 3.56
C ASN A 67 -12.16 -2.62 2.60
N TYR A 68 -12.64 -3.74 3.12
CA TYR A 68 -12.78 -4.99 2.36
C TYR A 68 -13.64 -4.81 1.10
N GLU A 69 -14.76 -4.10 1.21
CA GLU A 69 -15.71 -3.91 0.12
C GLU A 69 -15.07 -3.09 -1.02
N ASN A 70 -14.41 -1.99 -0.67
CA ASN A 70 -13.77 -1.10 -1.65
C ASN A 70 -12.56 -1.80 -2.28
N VAL A 71 -11.71 -2.45 -1.49
CA VAL A 71 -10.56 -3.21 -2.01
C VAL A 71 -11.03 -4.33 -2.92
N SER A 72 -12.06 -5.10 -2.54
CA SER A 72 -12.66 -6.10 -3.42
C SER A 72 -13.17 -5.50 -4.72
N SER A 73 -13.83 -4.35 -4.66
CA SER A 73 -14.30 -3.63 -5.86
C SER A 73 -13.15 -3.24 -6.78
N PHE A 74 -12.03 -2.73 -6.24
CA PHE A 74 -10.84 -2.39 -7.02
C PHE A 74 -10.14 -3.63 -7.57
N LEU A 75 -10.08 -4.73 -6.82
CA LEU A 75 -9.49 -5.99 -7.28
C LEU A 75 -10.27 -6.59 -8.45
N ARG A 76 -11.62 -6.52 -8.43
CA ARG A 76 -12.46 -7.00 -9.54
C ARG A 76 -12.16 -6.34 -10.88
N THR A 77 -11.65 -5.11 -10.90
CA THR A 77 -11.33 -4.44 -12.16
C THR A 77 -10.17 -5.11 -12.90
N PHE A 78 -9.34 -5.91 -12.23
CA PHE A 78 -8.24 -6.65 -12.87
C PHE A 78 -8.20 -8.16 -12.58
N ILE A 79 -8.94 -8.65 -11.57
CA ILE A 79 -9.17 -10.07 -11.26
C ILE A 79 -10.66 -10.38 -11.51
N SER A 80 -11.12 -10.18 -12.74
CA SER A 80 -12.55 -10.19 -13.06
C SER A 80 -13.20 -11.58 -13.09
N SER A 81 -12.40 -12.66 -13.08
CA SER A 81 -12.89 -14.03 -13.30
C SER A 81 -12.83 -14.95 -12.08
N ASP A 82 -12.24 -14.49 -10.97
CA ASP A 82 -11.95 -15.34 -9.80
C ASP A 82 -12.34 -14.61 -8.51
N GLU A 83 -13.63 -14.70 -8.16
CA GLU A 83 -14.17 -14.06 -6.96
C GLU A 83 -13.58 -14.62 -5.67
N THR A 84 -13.20 -15.90 -5.64
CA THR A 84 -12.51 -16.49 -4.48
C THR A 84 -11.17 -15.81 -4.28
N LYS A 85 -10.38 -15.68 -5.34
CA LYS A 85 -9.09 -14.98 -5.28
C LYS A 85 -9.25 -13.49 -4.96
N VAL A 86 -10.28 -12.82 -5.47
CA VAL A 86 -10.61 -11.44 -5.07
C VAL A 86 -10.83 -11.36 -3.56
N ALA A 87 -11.65 -12.25 -3.01
CA ALA A 87 -11.93 -12.28 -1.58
C ALA A 87 -10.65 -12.56 -0.75
N ASP A 88 -9.84 -13.53 -1.16
CA ASP A 88 -8.60 -13.89 -0.46
C ASP A 88 -7.58 -12.73 -0.46
N VAL A 89 -7.39 -12.08 -1.61
CA VAL A 89 -6.48 -10.93 -1.71
C VAL A 89 -7.05 -9.71 -0.98
N ALA A 90 -8.37 -9.51 -0.99
CA ALA A 90 -9.01 -8.45 -0.23
C ALA A 90 -8.80 -8.66 1.27
N HIS A 91 -9.03 -9.87 1.80
CA HIS A 91 -8.75 -10.19 3.20
C HIS A 91 -7.29 -9.98 3.56
N PHE A 92 -6.37 -10.39 2.68
CA PHE A 92 -4.95 -10.13 2.86
C PHE A 92 -4.63 -8.63 2.96
N VAL A 93 -5.16 -7.79 2.06
CA VAL A 93 -4.92 -6.34 2.07
C VAL A 93 -5.61 -5.65 3.23
N THR A 94 -6.80 -6.12 3.60
CA THR A 94 -7.65 -5.54 4.63
C THR A 94 -7.92 -6.53 5.75
N PRO A 95 -6.89 -6.90 6.54
CA PRO A 95 -7.10 -7.71 7.73
C PRO A 95 -8.11 -6.97 8.62
N ASN A 96 -9.11 -7.71 9.10
CA ASN A 96 -10.24 -7.19 9.87
C ASN A 96 -9.82 -6.87 11.32
N GLU A 97 -10.67 -6.26 12.16
CA GLU A 97 -10.26 -5.87 13.53
C GLU A 97 -9.88 -7.05 14.43
N GLN A 98 -10.28 -8.27 14.06
CA GLN A 98 -10.03 -9.51 14.79
C GLN A 98 -8.76 -10.22 14.30
N GLU A 99 -8.39 -10.01 13.05
CA GLU A 99 -7.17 -10.46 12.41
C GLU A 99 -6.20 -9.28 12.37
N GLN A 100 -5.25 -9.23 13.30
CA GLN A 100 -4.19 -8.24 13.22
C GLN A 100 -3.42 -8.41 11.89
N CYS A 101 -2.78 -7.33 11.42
CA CYS A 101 -1.84 -7.49 10.32
C CYS A 101 -0.85 -8.61 10.67
N LEU A 102 -0.40 -9.40 9.69
CA LEU A 102 0.49 -10.55 9.91
C LEU A 102 1.89 -10.16 10.46
N CYS A 103 2.13 -8.86 10.70
CA CYS A 103 3.25 -8.32 11.45
C CYS A 103 2.96 -8.14 12.95
N ASP A 104 1.81 -8.59 13.44
CA ASP A 104 1.32 -8.48 14.83
C ASP A 104 1.12 -7.03 15.34
N ASP A 105 1.16 -6.04 14.44
CA ASP A 105 0.84 -4.65 14.75
C ASP A 105 -0.62 -4.35 14.40
N ALA A 106 -1.47 -4.25 15.42
CA ALA A 106 -2.88 -3.89 15.30
C ALA A 106 -3.12 -2.51 14.67
N LEU A 107 -2.11 -1.63 14.68
CA LEU A 107 -2.18 -0.29 14.12
C LEU A 107 -1.67 -0.23 12.68
N CYS A 108 -1.05 -1.30 12.17
CA CYS A 108 -0.44 -1.34 10.85
C CYS A 108 -1.47 -1.12 9.72
N THR A 109 -1.15 -0.19 8.83
CA THR A 109 -1.90 0.08 7.59
C THR A 109 -1.12 -0.32 6.33
N GLY A 110 -0.03 -1.07 6.50
CA GLY A 110 0.97 -1.23 5.46
C GLY A 110 0.50 -1.86 4.17
N LEU A 111 -0.29 -2.93 4.27
CA LEU A 111 -0.84 -3.57 3.09
C LEU A 111 -1.83 -2.67 2.33
N ARG A 112 -2.60 -1.83 3.04
CA ARG A 112 -3.46 -0.82 2.41
C ARG A 112 -2.64 0.27 1.71
N ILE A 113 -1.54 0.72 2.33
CA ILE A 113 -0.60 1.68 1.75
C ILE A 113 0.03 1.11 0.48
N ILE A 114 0.62 -0.09 0.58
CA ILE A 114 1.26 -0.79 -0.55
C ILE A 114 0.25 -1.02 -1.68
N PHE A 115 -0.96 -1.49 -1.35
CA PHE A 115 -2.05 -1.70 -2.31
C PHE A 115 -2.38 -0.41 -3.04
N ALA A 116 -2.69 0.66 -2.31
CA ALA A 116 -3.07 1.94 -2.89
C ALA A 116 -1.98 2.50 -3.80
N THR A 117 -0.71 2.42 -3.37
CA THR A 117 0.43 2.88 -4.16
C THR A 117 0.62 2.07 -5.44
N LEU A 118 0.67 0.73 -5.38
CA LEU A 118 0.84 -0.11 -6.56
C LEU A 118 -0.32 0.04 -7.53
N PHE A 119 -1.55 0.16 -7.00
CA PHE A 119 -2.72 0.39 -7.82
C PHE A 119 -2.62 1.74 -8.54
N LEU A 120 -2.27 2.82 -7.84
CA LEU A 120 -2.04 4.14 -8.43
C LEU A 120 -0.98 4.15 -9.53
N LEU A 121 0.07 3.33 -9.40
CA LEU A 121 1.12 3.18 -10.41
C LEU A 121 0.71 2.28 -11.59
N GLY A 122 -0.44 1.60 -11.50
CA GLY A 122 -0.86 0.63 -12.50
C GLY A 122 -0.02 -0.65 -12.46
N LYS A 123 0.42 -1.05 -11.27
CA LYS A 123 1.27 -2.23 -11.00
C LYS A 123 0.51 -3.30 -10.22
N GLN A 124 -0.75 -3.54 -10.61
CA GLN A 124 -1.64 -4.43 -9.88
C GLN A 124 -1.14 -5.88 -9.83
N GLU A 125 -0.37 -6.31 -10.83
CA GLU A 125 0.29 -7.60 -10.87
C GLU A 125 1.31 -7.80 -9.73
N VAL A 126 1.91 -6.71 -9.25
CA VAL A 126 2.86 -6.74 -8.13
C VAL A 126 2.13 -7.04 -6.81
N ILE A 127 0.88 -6.58 -6.66
CA ILE A 127 0.03 -6.88 -5.49
C ILE A 127 -0.16 -8.40 -5.35
N LEU A 128 -0.37 -9.09 -6.47
CA LEU A 128 -0.51 -10.56 -6.49
C LEU A 128 0.79 -11.27 -6.09
N LYS A 129 1.95 -10.73 -6.49
CA LYS A 129 3.25 -11.28 -6.08
C LYS A 129 3.49 -11.10 -4.57
N ILE A 130 3.11 -9.95 -4.02
CA ILE A 130 3.17 -9.70 -2.57
C ILE A 130 2.27 -10.69 -1.83
N TYR A 131 1.04 -10.90 -2.29
CA TYR A 131 0.11 -11.88 -1.72
C TYR A 131 0.65 -13.32 -1.76
N GLN A 132 1.35 -13.69 -2.84
CA GLN A 132 1.95 -15.01 -3.03
C GLN A 132 3.30 -15.19 -2.29
N SER A 133 3.85 -14.14 -1.69
CA SER A 133 5.10 -14.20 -0.96
C SER A 133 4.96 -15.15 0.24
N PRO A 134 5.92 -16.06 0.47
CA PRO A 134 5.94 -16.89 1.67
C PRO A 134 6.31 -16.09 2.94
N VAL A 135 6.71 -14.83 2.78
CA VAL A 135 7.05 -13.91 3.87
C VAL A 135 6.00 -12.82 3.98
N HIS A 136 5.56 -12.53 5.19
CA HIS A 136 4.62 -11.45 5.48
C HIS A 136 5.27 -10.09 5.24
N ILE A 137 4.78 -9.39 4.22
CA ILE A 137 5.24 -8.06 3.82
C ILE A 137 4.22 -7.04 4.34
N CYS A 138 4.70 -5.96 4.96
CA CYS A 138 3.92 -4.77 5.32
C CYS A 138 4.79 -3.52 5.20
N ASP A 139 4.25 -2.32 5.48
CA ASP A 139 5.00 -1.06 5.45
C ASP A 139 6.05 -0.95 6.56
N GLY A 140 5.94 -1.76 7.62
CA GLY A 140 7.00 -1.93 8.62
C GLY A 140 8.31 -2.48 8.03
N ALA A 141 8.26 -3.11 6.85
CA ALA A 141 9.43 -3.51 6.09
C ALA A 141 10.16 -2.32 5.43
N TRP A 142 9.55 -1.13 5.42
CA TRP A 142 10.07 0.08 4.78
C TRP A 142 10.84 0.97 5.78
N PRO A 143 11.85 1.77 5.36
CA PRO A 143 12.50 1.76 4.05
C PRO A 143 13.28 0.47 3.83
N CYS A 144 12.96 -0.25 2.75
CA CYS A 144 13.67 -1.45 2.38
C CYS A 144 14.82 -1.15 1.40
N SER A 145 14.95 0.08 0.90
CA SER A 145 16.00 0.52 -0.02
C SER A 145 17.21 1.14 0.68
N ASP A 146 17.13 1.48 1.96
CA ASP A 146 18.21 2.11 2.72
C ASP A 146 19.00 1.07 3.54
N PRO A 147 20.26 0.76 3.17
CA PRO A 147 21.10 -0.19 3.89
C PRO A 147 21.45 0.22 5.32
N THR A 148 21.26 1.48 5.68
CA THR A 148 21.52 2.01 7.03
C THR A 148 20.30 1.87 7.95
N SER A 149 19.12 1.60 7.38
CA SER A 149 17.89 1.39 8.14
C SER A 149 17.96 0.10 8.98
N PRO A 150 17.53 0.14 10.27
CA PRO A 150 17.42 -1.05 11.09
C PRO A 150 16.52 -2.14 10.50
N THR A 151 15.56 -1.77 9.64
CA THR A 151 14.62 -2.71 9.02
C THR A 151 15.16 -3.36 7.75
N TYR A 152 16.30 -2.89 7.20
CA TYR A 152 16.84 -3.32 5.91
C TYR A 152 17.11 -4.82 5.81
N PHE A 153 17.65 -5.42 6.87
CA PHE A 153 17.99 -6.85 6.94
C PHE A 153 16.83 -7.72 7.44
N SER A 154 15.64 -7.16 7.62
CA SER A 154 14.47 -7.96 7.97
C SER A 154 14.05 -8.82 6.78
N ARG A 155 13.56 -10.04 7.05
CA ARG A 155 13.03 -10.94 6.00
C ARG A 155 11.91 -10.27 5.21
N ALA A 156 11.08 -9.45 5.86
CA ALA A 156 10.01 -8.72 5.22
C ALA A 156 10.54 -7.65 4.24
N ALA A 157 11.62 -6.94 4.61
CA ALA A 157 12.27 -5.96 3.73
C ALA A 157 12.96 -6.63 2.54
N GLU A 158 13.61 -7.78 2.74
CA GLU A 158 14.17 -8.59 1.66
C GLU A 158 13.08 -9.04 0.68
N ALA A 159 12.00 -9.64 1.18
CA ALA A 159 10.90 -10.10 0.35
C ALA A 159 10.21 -8.94 -0.40
N LEU A 160 10.05 -7.78 0.26
CA LEU A 160 9.53 -6.59 -0.40
C LEU A 160 10.46 -6.12 -1.53
N ARG A 161 11.77 -6.02 -1.29
CA ARG A 161 12.75 -5.69 -2.34
C ARG A 161 12.67 -6.65 -3.52
N GLU A 162 12.62 -7.96 -3.26
CA GLU A 162 12.52 -8.97 -4.32
C GLU A 162 11.28 -8.78 -5.19
N VAL A 163 10.13 -8.49 -4.58
CA VAL A 163 8.90 -8.24 -5.33
C VAL A 163 8.97 -6.91 -6.10
N LEU A 164 9.62 -5.90 -5.55
CA LEU A 164 9.80 -4.59 -6.19
C LEU A 164 10.81 -4.59 -7.33
N GLN A 165 11.65 -5.61 -7.49
CA GLN A 165 12.49 -5.79 -8.69
C GLN A 165 11.66 -5.89 -9.99
N ALA A 166 10.34 -6.14 -9.88
CA ALA A 166 9.42 -6.08 -11.00
C ALA A 166 9.14 -4.64 -11.49
N LEU A 167 9.44 -3.63 -10.68
CA LEU A 167 9.32 -2.22 -11.03
C LEU A 167 10.59 -1.75 -11.75
N ASN A 168 10.44 -0.79 -12.66
CA ASN A 168 11.61 -0.04 -13.14
C ASN A 168 12.00 1.01 -12.08
N ALA A 169 13.21 1.58 -12.21
CA ALA A 169 13.73 2.55 -11.25
C ALA A 169 12.81 3.78 -11.04
N HIS A 170 12.12 4.22 -12.09
CA HIS A 170 11.19 5.35 -11.99
C HIS A 170 9.93 5.00 -11.18
N ASP A 171 9.35 3.82 -11.43
CA ASP A 171 8.19 3.34 -10.69
C ASP A 171 8.53 3.02 -9.23
N GLU A 172 9.75 2.54 -8.96
CA GLU A 172 10.25 2.33 -7.60
C GLU A 172 10.40 3.66 -6.84
N GLU A 173 10.95 4.69 -7.48
CA GLU A 173 11.04 6.04 -6.90
C GLU A 173 9.64 6.62 -6.62
N LEU A 174 8.70 6.49 -7.55
CA LEU A 174 7.33 6.95 -7.35
C LEU A 174 6.63 6.16 -6.25
N PHE A 175 6.86 4.85 -6.18
CA PHE A 175 6.33 4.00 -5.13
C PHE A 175 6.78 4.50 -3.76
N HIS A 176 8.07 4.79 -3.63
CA HIS A 176 8.66 5.36 -2.41
C HIS A 176 8.01 6.70 -2.02
N GLN A 177 7.93 7.65 -2.95
CA GLN A 177 7.38 8.99 -2.68
C GLN A 177 5.89 8.95 -2.30
N LEU A 178 5.10 8.12 -2.96
CA LEU A 178 3.66 8.01 -2.70
C LEU A 178 3.38 7.40 -1.32
N GLN A 179 4.18 6.42 -0.89
CA GLN A 179 4.02 5.82 0.43
C GLN A 179 4.25 6.82 1.56
N TRP A 180 5.21 7.73 1.42
CA TRP A 180 5.52 8.70 2.47
C TRP A 180 4.29 9.48 2.90
N HIS A 181 3.44 9.89 1.96
CA HIS A 181 2.22 10.65 2.24
C HIS A 181 1.18 9.89 3.08
N MET A 182 1.22 8.55 3.05
CA MET A 182 0.30 7.69 3.77
C MET A 182 0.93 7.08 5.03
N ARG A 183 2.26 7.02 5.10
CA ARG A 183 3.01 6.45 6.23
C ARG A 183 3.12 7.47 7.35
N SER A 184 2.41 7.17 8.44
CA SER A 184 2.27 8.11 9.54
C SER A 184 2.24 7.37 10.88
N PRO A 185 2.92 7.88 11.90
CA PRO A 185 3.00 7.21 13.19
C PRO A 185 1.66 7.29 13.91
N TYR A 186 1.44 6.34 14.83
CA TYR A 186 0.38 6.42 15.83
C TYR A 186 1.03 6.70 17.19
N PHE A 187 0.49 7.65 17.93
CA PHE A 187 1.03 8.10 19.21
C PHE A 187 0.18 7.59 20.36
N SER A 188 0.80 6.88 21.29
CA SER A 188 0.18 6.50 22.55
C SER A 188 0.78 7.27 23.72
N LYS A 189 0.01 7.39 24.81
CA LYS A 189 0.49 8.02 26.04
C LYS A 189 1.57 7.13 26.68
N SER A 190 2.74 7.69 26.96
CA SER A 190 3.76 6.99 27.75
C SER A 190 3.26 6.77 29.18
N ASP A 191 3.45 5.58 29.73
CA ASP A 191 3.13 5.31 31.14
C ASP A 191 4.15 6.06 32.03
N PRO A 192 3.68 7.03 32.85
CA PRO A 192 4.55 7.84 33.70
C PRO A 192 5.32 7.03 34.75
N ASN A 193 4.91 5.79 35.04
CA ASN A 193 5.57 4.92 36.02
C ASN A 193 6.72 4.09 35.44
N THR A 194 6.83 3.99 34.12
CA THR A 194 7.95 3.32 33.47
C THR A 194 9.13 4.27 33.34
N ASN A 195 10.12 4.13 34.23
CA ASN A 195 11.45 4.77 34.15
C ASN A 195 12.29 4.32 32.91
N LYS A 196 11.66 3.67 31.92
CA LYS A 196 12.32 3.16 30.71
C LYS A 196 11.79 3.89 29.49
N GLN A 197 12.68 4.72 28.93
CA GLN A 197 12.64 5.39 27.64
C GLN A 197 11.55 6.46 27.43
N ALA A 198 11.93 7.72 27.73
CA ALA A 198 11.13 8.91 27.42
C ALA A 198 11.27 9.42 25.97
N TYR A 199 11.98 8.68 25.09
CA TYR A 199 12.26 9.10 23.72
C TYR A 199 12.08 7.94 22.75
N HIS A 200 11.18 8.12 21.79
CA HIS A 200 11.02 7.26 20.63
C HIS A 200 11.62 7.96 19.41
N THR A 201 12.59 7.30 18.77
CA THR A 201 13.12 7.76 17.48
C THR A 201 12.13 7.36 16.39
N LEU A 202 11.64 8.34 15.63
CA LEU A 202 10.84 8.07 14.43
C LEU A 202 11.75 7.68 13.27
N HIS A 203 11.19 7.01 12.27
CA HIS A 203 11.90 6.75 11.02
C HIS A 203 12.25 8.06 10.30
N ASP A 204 13.37 8.07 9.58
CA ASP A 204 13.84 9.23 8.81
C ASP A 204 12.85 9.65 7.71
N GLU A 205 11.99 8.73 7.30
CA GLU A 205 11.02 8.90 6.22
C GLU A 205 9.59 8.60 6.70
N ILE A 206 8.95 9.63 7.25
CA ILE A 206 7.59 9.54 7.76
C ILE A 206 6.84 10.86 7.56
N THR A 207 5.54 10.79 7.30
CA THR A 207 4.69 11.98 7.40
C THR A 207 4.16 12.12 8.81
N LEU A 208 4.17 13.35 9.27
CA LEU A 208 3.96 13.73 10.63
C LEU A 208 2.52 14.31 10.71
N PRO A 209 1.60 13.73 11.50
CA PRO A 209 0.15 13.93 11.39
C PRO A 209 -0.31 15.19 12.13
N TRP A 210 0.30 16.33 11.82
CA TRP A 210 0.05 17.56 12.57
C TRP A 210 -0.75 18.58 11.77
N SER A 211 -1.70 19.20 12.45
CA SER A 211 -2.39 20.39 11.96
C SER A 211 -1.76 21.64 12.59
N GLU A 212 -1.48 22.64 11.77
CA GLU A 212 -0.97 23.94 12.21
C GLU A 212 -2.07 24.71 12.97
N ILE A 213 -1.82 25.04 14.25
CA ILE A 213 -2.80 25.77 15.08
C ILE A 213 -2.51 27.27 15.08
N ASN A 214 -1.25 27.67 15.23
CA ASN A 214 -0.86 29.08 15.29
C ASN A 214 0.59 29.28 14.84
N MET A 215 0.80 30.15 13.85
CA MET A 215 2.10 30.58 13.36
C MET A 215 2.36 31.99 13.89
N GLN A 216 3.43 32.17 14.68
CA GLN A 216 3.86 33.53 15.01
C GLN A 216 4.46 34.16 13.75
N ARG A 217 3.91 35.29 13.32
CA ARG A 217 4.35 36.00 12.10
C ARG A 217 5.69 36.71 12.25
N GLU A 218 6.20 36.84 13.47
CA GLU A 218 7.53 37.41 13.71
C GLU A 218 8.59 36.36 13.42
N ILE A 219 9.02 36.34 12.16
CA ILE A 219 10.21 35.63 11.72
C ILE A 219 11.39 36.37 12.36
N LEU A 220 12.03 35.75 13.35
CA LEU A 220 13.32 36.23 13.87
C LEU A 220 14.36 36.07 12.75
N ASP A 221 15.19 37.10 12.54
CA ASP A 221 16.20 37.12 11.48
C ASP A 221 17.05 35.83 11.51
N GLY A 222 17.05 35.09 10.39
CA GLY A 222 17.78 33.83 10.23
C GLY A 222 17.00 32.55 10.57
N GLN A 223 15.73 32.63 11.02
CA GLN A 223 14.89 31.44 11.23
C GLN A 223 13.91 31.21 10.06
N VAL A 224 13.69 29.94 9.71
CA VAL A 224 12.87 29.55 8.55
C VAL A 224 11.38 29.40 8.90
N SER A 225 11.03 29.20 10.18
CA SER A 225 9.65 29.23 10.73
C SER A 225 9.65 28.85 12.22
N PHE A 226 8.77 29.45 13.04
CA PHE A 226 8.53 29.02 14.43
C PHE A 226 7.10 28.48 14.58
N VAL A 227 6.98 27.22 15.01
CA VAL A 227 5.68 26.56 15.27
C VAL A 227 5.43 26.60 16.77
N GLN A 228 4.43 27.38 17.21
CA GLN A 228 4.14 27.55 18.64
C GLN A 228 3.30 26.40 19.21
N LYS A 229 2.36 25.86 18.42
CA LYS A 229 1.47 24.78 18.82
C LYS A 229 1.15 23.88 17.63
N MET A 230 1.16 22.57 17.88
CA MET A 230 0.80 21.53 16.91
C MET A 230 -0.33 20.69 17.50
N LYS A 231 -1.31 20.31 16.68
CA LYS A 231 -2.34 19.33 17.05
C LYS A 231 -2.01 18.02 16.33
N ILE A 232 -1.99 16.90 17.05
CA ILE A 232 -1.92 15.58 16.42
C ILE A 232 -3.34 15.23 15.92
N HIS A 233 -3.44 14.71 14.69
CA HIS A 233 -4.71 14.28 14.12
C HIS A 233 -5.35 13.16 14.98
N GLY A 234 -6.66 13.22 15.22
CA GLY A 234 -7.37 12.30 16.13
C GLY A 234 -7.21 10.82 15.78
N ASP A 235 -7.18 10.49 14.49
CA ASP A 235 -6.94 9.11 14.01
C ASP A 235 -5.52 8.57 14.29
N HIS A 236 -4.61 9.41 14.78
CA HIS A 236 -3.21 9.09 15.02
C HIS A 236 -2.83 9.06 16.49
N HIS A 237 -3.81 9.08 17.40
CA HIS A 237 -3.51 8.94 18.81
C HIS A 237 -4.67 8.37 19.63
N ASP A 238 -4.34 7.78 20.78
CA ASP A 238 -5.30 7.40 21.83
C ASP A 238 -5.21 8.35 23.04
N LEU A 239 -4.55 9.51 22.87
CA LEU A 239 -4.47 10.54 23.90
C LEU A 239 -5.90 10.97 24.25
N LEU A 240 -6.41 10.45 25.37
CA LEU A 240 -7.70 10.86 25.92
C LEU A 240 -7.73 12.39 25.95
N ASP A 241 -8.78 12.97 25.36
CA ASP A 241 -9.04 14.39 25.50
C ASP A 241 -9.14 14.69 27.00
N ALA A 242 -8.09 15.28 27.56
CA ALA A 242 -8.19 15.92 28.85
C ALA A 242 -9.07 17.15 28.62
N CYS A 243 -10.38 16.97 28.82
CA CYS A 243 -11.33 18.06 29.02
C CYS A 243 -10.86 18.98 30.15
#